data_AF-A0A523Z9H1-F1
#
_entry.id   AF-A0A523Z9H1-F1
#
_cell.length_a   1.000
_cell.length_b   1.000
_cell.length_c   1.000
_cell.angle_alpha   90.00
_cell.angle_beta   90.00
_cell.angle_gamma   90.00
#
_symmetry.space_group_name_H-M   'P 1'
#
loop_
_entity.id
_entity.type
_entity.pdbx_description
1 polymer ?
#
loop_
_entity_poly.entity_id
_entity_poly.type
_entity_poly.pdbx_seq_one_letter_code
_entity_poly.pdbx_strand_id
1 'polypeptide(L)'
;MSKIQKKRVLPFDGRVLVKEGNSVKPDTIIAEMTYLGERPFIIDIAGRLNINLWEIGDYLTKKIGDLIEVRDVIAERQRMAVKLEAHSPVSGTLEFISPASGNIIIREKVDTDEIGPVIVNCSKKLNVPPEKLKLYMNKKAGDMVEKDGEIASKPVFAGLGMEYCRSPIFGEIVSINSEKGTITIKRPVEERKLDAFIKGVVTGIIPKRGAIIETEGEMINGVFGFGGEKHGNLGDDIIILDSALRRDTFEDYKGKVKGIITPSINLFEFKDLFGNEIAKGITKDNDTGVTIILMNGFGELEMDKKILKKFEEFNGMLISIDGRTQIRAGAKRPEIIVPL
;
A
#
# COMPACT_ATOMS: atom_id res chain seq x y z
N MET A 1 -10.67 -4.75 -34.44
CA MET A 1 -9.67 -4.40 -33.41
C MET A 1 -10.18 -3.20 -32.65
N SER A 2 -10.12 -3.24 -31.33
CA SER A 2 -10.54 -2.12 -30.48
C SER A 2 -9.32 -1.42 -29.89
N LYS A 3 -9.44 -0.11 -29.68
CA LYS A 3 -8.50 0.63 -28.84
C LYS A 3 -8.81 0.34 -27.38
N ILE A 4 -7.81 -0.14 -26.66
CA ILE A 4 -7.88 -0.49 -25.24
C ILE A 4 -7.02 0.50 -24.48
N GLN A 5 -7.62 1.20 -23.52
CA GLN A 5 -6.91 2.14 -22.65
C GLN A 5 -6.86 1.60 -21.23
N LYS A 6 -5.66 1.56 -20.65
CA LYS A 6 -5.42 1.21 -19.25
C LYS A 6 -4.83 2.38 -18.49
N LYS A 7 -5.62 2.87 -17.54
CA LYS A 7 -5.17 3.84 -16.55
C LYS A 7 -4.36 3.12 -15.48
N ARG A 8 -3.09 3.48 -15.34
CA ARG A 8 -2.20 2.92 -14.32
C ARG A 8 -1.89 4.01 -13.30
N VAL A 9 -2.22 3.78 -12.03
CA VAL A 9 -2.17 4.82 -10.99
C VAL A 9 -1.61 4.25 -9.68
N LEU A 10 -0.61 4.93 -9.14
CA LEU A 10 -0.09 4.70 -7.80
C LEU A 10 -1.13 5.11 -6.75
N PRO A 11 -1.21 4.40 -5.60
CA PRO A 11 -2.14 4.75 -4.54
C PRO A 11 -1.82 6.12 -3.92
N PHE A 12 -0.55 6.49 -3.86
CA PHE A 12 -0.06 7.78 -3.37
C PHE A 12 0.83 8.48 -4.41
N ASP A 13 1.18 9.73 -4.13
CA ASP A 13 2.11 10.50 -4.95
C ASP A 13 3.50 9.84 -4.97
N GLY A 14 4.13 9.89 -6.13
CA GLY A 14 5.43 9.33 -6.43
C GLY A 14 6.03 10.00 -7.67
N ARG A 15 6.87 9.25 -8.38
CA ARG A 15 7.58 9.71 -9.57
C ARG A 15 7.13 8.92 -10.79
N VAL A 16 6.73 9.63 -11.84
CA VAL A 16 6.43 9.04 -13.14
C VAL A 16 7.73 8.95 -13.95
N LEU A 17 8.01 7.77 -14.49
CA LEU A 17 9.28 7.43 -15.16
C LEU A 17 9.18 7.45 -16.70
N VAL A 18 7.97 7.59 -17.23
CA VAL A 18 7.69 7.64 -18.68
C VAL A 18 7.11 8.98 -19.11
N LYS A 19 7.08 9.22 -20.41
CA LYS A 19 6.49 10.39 -21.06
C LYS A 19 5.49 9.97 -22.12
N GLU A 20 4.60 10.88 -22.51
CA GLU A 20 3.68 10.66 -23.63
C GLU A 20 4.46 10.29 -24.91
N GLY A 21 3.93 9.35 -25.68
CA GLY A 21 4.55 8.79 -26.86
C GLY A 21 5.56 7.67 -26.60
N ASN A 22 5.93 7.36 -25.35
CA ASN A 22 6.79 6.21 -25.07
C ASN A 22 6.08 4.88 -25.39
N SER A 23 6.78 3.96 -26.04
CA SER A 23 6.34 2.57 -26.17
C SER A 23 6.79 1.78 -24.94
N VAL A 24 5.89 0.94 -24.41
CA VAL A 24 6.12 0.16 -23.18
C VAL A 24 5.78 -1.31 -23.39
N LYS A 25 6.48 -2.18 -22.65
CA LYS A 25 6.15 -3.59 -22.47
C LYS A 25 5.38 -3.76 -21.14
N PRO A 26 4.66 -4.88 -20.93
CA PRO A 26 3.92 -5.12 -19.69
C PRO A 26 4.72 -4.90 -18.40
N ASP A 27 6.00 -5.29 -18.38
CA ASP A 27 6.92 -5.22 -17.25
C ASP A 27 7.67 -3.87 -17.13
N THR A 28 7.42 -2.95 -18.06
CA THR A 28 8.04 -1.62 -18.02
C THR A 28 7.53 -0.86 -16.80
N ILE A 29 8.42 -0.48 -15.88
CA ILE A 29 8.06 0.35 -14.73
C ILE A 29 7.80 1.77 -15.21
N ILE A 30 6.55 2.22 -15.06
CA ILE A 30 6.09 3.53 -15.52
C ILE A 30 6.04 4.57 -14.40
N ALA A 31 5.95 4.12 -13.14
CA ALA A 31 5.97 4.99 -11.98
C ALA A 31 6.47 4.23 -10.75
N GLU A 32 7.03 4.96 -9.79
CA GLU A 32 7.48 4.43 -8.52
C GLU A 32 7.07 5.38 -7.39
N MET A 33 6.81 4.83 -6.20
CA MET A 33 6.60 5.62 -4.99
C MET A 33 7.39 5.05 -3.84
N THR A 34 7.77 5.94 -2.94
CA THR A 34 8.35 5.63 -1.64
C THR A 34 7.43 6.24 -0.60
N TYR A 35 6.66 5.41 0.08
CA TYR A 35 5.79 5.86 1.16
C TYR A 35 6.52 5.73 2.49
N LEU A 36 6.77 6.87 3.12
CA LEU A 36 7.51 6.98 4.39
C LEU A 36 6.59 6.80 5.61
N GLY A 37 5.34 6.38 5.40
CA GLY A 37 4.37 6.26 6.49
C GLY A 37 4.09 7.61 7.15
N GLU A 38 3.91 8.68 6.38
CA GLU A 38 3.57 10.01 6.89
C GLU A 38 2.25 9.93 7.68
N ARG A 39 2.30 10.17 8.99
CA ARG A 39 1.15 9.90 9.87
C ARG A 39 0.21 11.10 9.95
N PRO A 40 -1.11 10.87 10.06
CA PRO A 40 -2.06 11.92 10.38
C PRO A 40 -1.97 12.21 11.88
N PHE A 41 -1.74 13.47 12.23
CA PHE A 41 -1.94 13.96 13.59
C PHE A 41 -3.25 14.74 13.65
N ILE A 42 -4.21 14.18 14.39
CA ILE A 42 -5.52 14.78 14.58
C ILE A 42 -5.49 15.62 15.85
N ILE A 43 -5.82 16.90 15.73
CA ILE A 43 -5.81 17.87 16.82
C ILE A 43 -7.22 18.42 16.98
N ASP A 44 -7.82 18.22 18.15
CA ASP A 44 -9.09 18.85 18.52
C ASP A 44 -8.85 20.32 18.86
N ILE A 45 -9.25 21.21 17.94
CA ILE A 45 -9.12 22.66 18.13
C ILE A 45 -10.31 23.20 18.92
N ALA A 46 -11.52 22.72 18.65
CA ALA A 46 -12.73 23.17 19.31
C ALA A 46 -12.66 22.97 20.83
N GLY A 47 -12.25 21.78 21.26
CA GLY A 47 -12.06 21.45 22.67
C GLY A 47 -10.92 22.25 23.30
N ARG A 48 -9.77 22.39 22.62
CA ARG A 48 -8.60 23.12 23.15
C ARG A 48 -8.85 24.61 23.32
N LEU A 49 -9.59 25.23 22.40
CA LEU A 49 -9.94 26.65 22.46
C LEU A 49 -11.29 26.90 23.16
N ASN A 50 -12.04 25.85 23.51
CA ASN A 50 -13.38 25.92 24.09
C ASN A 50 -14.35 26.79 23.27
N ILE A 51 -14.43 26.54 21.95
CA ILE A 51 -15.24 27.26 20.95
C ILE A 51 -16.25 26.32 20.27
N ASN A 52 -17.26 26.88 19.61
CA ASN A 52 -18.19 26.07 18.82
C ASN A 52 -17.57 25.66 17.47
N LEU A 53 -18.08 24.57 16.90
CA LEU A 53 -17.56 23.98 15.66
C LEU A 53 -17.58 24.93 14.45
N TRP A 54 -18.62 25.76 14.35
CA TRP A 54 -18.78 26.70 13.24
C TRP A 54 -17.86 27.92 13.33
N GLU A 55 -17.30 28.21 14.51
CA GLU A 55 -16.43 29.39 14.73
C GLU A 55 -14.95 29.08 14.50
N ILE A 56 -14.59 27.81 14.29
CA ILE A 56 -13.18 27.38 14.24
C ILE A 56 -12.37 28.15 13.20
N GLY A 57 -12.96 28.39 12.02
CA GLY A 57 -12.30 29.11 10.93
C GLY A 57 -11.82 30.50 11.32
N ASP A 58 -12.50 31.17 12.26
CA ASP A 58 -12.17 32.53 12.71
C ASP A 58 -10.94 32.57 13.63
N TYR A 59 -10.59 31.42 14.24
CA TYR A 59 -9.51 31.30 15.20
C TYR A 59 -8.27 30.60 14.63
N LEU A 60 -8.29 30.17 13.37
CA LEU A 60 -7.14 29.52 12.73
C LEU A 60 -6.06 30.54 12.36
N THR A 61 -4.82 30.22 12.69
CA THR A 61 -3.63 31.00 12.30
C THR A 61 -2.93 30.41 11.07
N LYS A 62 -3.32 29.20 10.63
CA LYS A 62 -2.78 28.46 9.49
C LYS A 62 -3.91 28.00 8.55
N LYS A 63 -3.58 27.79 7.28
CA LYS A 63 -4.50 27.34 6.22
C LYS A 63 -4.11 25.95 5.70
N ILE A 64 -5.06 25.27 5.05
CA ILE A 64 -4.80 24.01 4.35
C ILE A 64 -3.67 24.22 3.33
N GLY A 65 -2.66 23.36 3.39
CA GLY A 65 -1.45 23.43 2.58
C GLY A 65 -0.28 24.16 3.23
N ASP A 66 -0.48 24.86 4.35
CA ASP A 66 0.61 25.53 5.05
C ASP A 66 1.58 24.52 5.68
N LEU A 67 2.87 24.85 5.64
CA LEU A 67 3.90 24.17 6.42
C LEU A 67 3.78 24.59 7.89
N ILE A 68 3.88 23.59 8.77
CA ILE A 68 3.74 23.71 10.22
C ILE A 68 4.99 23.11 10.86
N GLU A 69 5.58 23.81 11.82
CA GLU A 69 6.67 23.28 12.65
C GLU A 69 6.17 22.78 14.01
N VAL A 70 7.01 22.04 14.74
CA VAL A 70 6.68 21.63 16.11
C VAL A 70 6.46 22.88 16.98
N ARG A 71 5.36 22.89 17.74
CA ARG A 71 4.89 23.99 18.60
C ARG A 71 4.34 25.23 17.89
N ASP A 72 4.26 25.25 16.56
CA ASP A 72 3.55 26.30 15.85
C ASP A 72 2.13 26.46 16.40
N VAL A 73 1.70 27.70 16.63
CA VAL A 73 0.31 28.01 16.96
C VAL A 73 -0.51 27.79 15.69
N ILE A 74 -1.47 26.87 15.76
CA ILE A 74 -2.38 26.51 14.64
C ILE A 74 -3.71 27.25 14.78
N ALA A 75 -4.11 27.50 16.01
CA ALA A 75 -5.29 28.26 16.32
C ALA A 75 -5.13 28.99 17.66
N GLU A 76 -5.71 30.18 17.75
CA GLU A 76 -5.63 31.03 18.93
C GLU A 76 -6.97 31.70 19.20
N ARG A 77 -7.39 31.71 20.47
CA ARG A 77 -8.49 32.55 20.95
C ARG A 77 -8.02 33.47 22.06
N GLN A 78 -8.20 34.77 21.86
CA GLN A 78 -7.99 35.78 22.89
C GLN A 78 -9.33 36.36 23.36
N ARG A 79 -9.57 36.35 24.68
CA ARG A 79 -10.72 37.00 25.32
C ARG A 79 -10.26 37.74 26.57
N MET A 80 -10.34 39.07 26.54
CA MET A 80 -9.80 39.94 27.59
C MET A 80 -8.32 39.59 27.88
N ALA A 81 -7.99 39.20 29.12
CA ALA A 81 -6.65 38.79 29.54
C ALA A 81 -6.37 37.29 29.34
N VAL A 82 -7.35 36.48 28.93
CA VAL A 82 -7.18 35.04 28.73
C VAL A 82 -6.89 34.75 27.27
N LYS A 83 -5.73 34.14 27.01
CA LYS A 83 -5.30 33.67 25.69
C LYS A 83 -5.18 32.15 25.73
N LEU A 84 -5.89 31.48 24.82
CA LEU A 84 -5.83 30.03 24.62
C LEU A 84 -5.20 29.76 23.25
N GLU A 85 -4.25 28.84 23.20
CA GLU A 85 -3.54 28.45 21.98
C GLU A 85 -3.61 26.94 21.80
N ALA A 86 -3.76 26.52 20.54
CA ALA A 86 -3.57 25.15 20.13
C ALA A 86 -2.29 25.04 19.31
N HIS A 87 -1.33 24.26 19.82
CA HIS A 87 -0.03 24.06 19.19
C HIS A 87 0.05 22.75 18.41
N SER A 88 0.87 22.75 17.37
CA SER A 88 1.22 21.54 16.63
C SER A 88 2.12 20.61 17.46
N PRO A 89 1.80 19.31 17.53
CA PRO A 89 2.68 18.31 18.13
C PRO A 89 3.79 17.85 17.17
N VAL A 90 3.68 18.14 15.86
CA VAL A 90 4.58 17.64 14.81
C VAL A 90 4.91 18.69 13.76
N SER A 91 6.02 18.51 13.05
CA SER A 91 6.27 19.23 11.81
C SER A 91 5.59 18.53 10.64
N GLY A 92 4.99 19.29 9.73
CA GLY A 92 4.17 18.72 8.69
C GLY A 92 3.45 19.75 7.83
N THR A 93 2.44 19.27 7.10
CA THR A 93 1.56 20.11 6.29
C THR A 93 0.15 20.02 6.86
N LEU A 94 -0.55 21.17 6.97
CA LEU A 94 -1.97 21.17 7.31
C LEU A 94 -2.76 20.54 6.17
N GLU A 95 -3.25 19.32 6.37
CA GLU A 95 -3.90 18.52 5.32
C GLU A 95 -5.39 18.83 5.23
N PHE A 96 -6.06 18.95 6.38
CA PHE A 96 -7.50 19.08 6.41
C PHE A 96 -7.99 19.77 7.68
N ILE A 97 -9.09 20.49 7.57
CA ILE A 97 -9.84 21.07 8.69
C ILE A 97 -11.25 20.51 8.58
N SER A 98 -11.70 19.79 9.61
CA SER A 98 -13.03 19.19 9.67
C SER A 98 -14.02 20.17 10.28
N PRO A 99 -14.95 20.75 9.51
CA PRO A 99 -15.97 21.64 10.08
C PRO A 99 -16.97 20.87 10.95
N ALA A 100 -17.15 19.58 10.70
CA ALA A 100 -18.13 18.73 11.38
C ALA A 100 -17.66 18.24 12.76
N SER A 101 -16.35 18.10 12.97
CA SER A 101 -15.79 17.59 14.23
C SER A 101 -14.91 18.62 14.94
N GLY A 102 -14.51 19.69 14.26
CA GLY A 102 -13.60 20.69 14.78
C GLY A 102 -12.16 20.26 14.94
N ASN A 103 -11.79 19.18 14.25
CA ASN A 103 -10.44 18.65 14.23
C ASN A 103 -9.66 19.22 13.05
N ILE A 104 -8.36 19.41 13.27
CA ILE A 104 -7.39 19.63 12.20
C ILE A 104 -6.53 18.39 12.04
N ILE A 105 -6.20 18.05 10.80
CA ILE A 105 -5.29 16.97 10.45
C ILE A 105 -4.00 17.57 9.91
N ILE A 106 -2.88 17.24 10.55
CA ILE A 106 -1.54 17.56 10.08
C ILE A 106 -0.88 16.29 9.59
N ARG A 107 -0.43 16.31 8.33
CA ARG A 107 0.37 15.22 7.75
C ARG A 107 1.82 15.43 8.15
N GLU A 108 2.36 14.52 8.96
CA GLU A 108 3.77 14.54 9.38
C GLU A 108 4.68 14.61 8.15
N LYS A 109 5.60 15.58 8.11
CA LYS A 109 6.67 15.62 7.13
C LYS A 109 7.83 14.78 7.65
N VAL A 110 8.33 13.87 6.84
CA VAL A 110 9.48 13.02 7.17
C VAL A 110 10.71 13.55 6.44
N ASP A 111 11.73 13.94 7.20
CA ASP A 111 13.00 14.35 6.61
C ASP A 111 13.81 13.13 6.16
N THR A 112 14.62 13.31 5.11
CA THR A 112 15.34 12.22 4.43
C THR A 112 16.36 11.54 5.35
N ASP A 113 16.89 12.27 6.33
CA ASP A 113 17.81 11.78 7.35
C ASP A 113 17.14 10.85 8.38
N GLU A 114 15.81 10.90 8.50
CA GLU A 114 15.04 10.03 9.40
C GLU A 114 14.65 8.69 8.76
N ILE A 115 15.04 8.45 7.49
CA ILE A 115 14.75 7.21 6.75
C ILE A 115 15.76 6.10 7.09
N GLY A 116 17.03 6.48 7.27
CA GLY A 116 18.15 5.56 7.44
C GLY A 116 18.14 4.82 8.78
N PRO A 117 18.95 3.76 8.93
CA PRO A 117 19.13 3.12 10.22
C PRO A 117 19.81 4.12 11.19
N VAL A 118 19.07 4.60 12.17
CA VAL A 118 19.58 5.45 13.24
C VAL A 118 20.08 4.56 14.38
N ILE A 119 21.34 4.75 14.78
CA ILE A 119 21.97 3.98 15.85
C ILE A 119 21.95 4.80 17.14
N VAL A 120 21.29 4.27 18.17
CA VAL A 120 21.20 4.88 19.49
C VAL A 120 22.03 4.08 20.49
N ASN A 121 23.02 4.72 21.13
CA ASN A 121 23.78 4.08 22.20
C ASN A 121 23.03 4.17 23.54
N CYS A 122 22.16 3.21 23.82
CA CYS A 122 21.38 3.18 25.05
C CYS A 122 22.22 2.80 26.28
N SER A 123 23.26 1.98 26.13
CA SER A 123 24.19 1.66 27.21
C SER A 123 24.86 2.93 27.76
N LYS A 124 25.36 3.78 26.86
CA LYS A 124 25.94 5.08 27.23
C LYS A 124 24.89 6.04 27.81
N LYS A 125 23.70 6.14 27.20
CA LYS A 125 22.62 7.02 27.70
C LYS A 125 22.13 6.63 29.09
N LEU A 126 22.05 5.34 29.38
CA LEU A 126 21.60 4.82 30.67
C LEU A 126 22.76 4.57 31.64
N ASN A 127 24.01 4.84 31.26
CA ASN A 127 25.20 4.54 32.05
C ASN A 127 25.21 3.09 32.62
N VAL A 128 24.99 2.10 31.76
CA VAL A 128 25.02 0.66 32.09
C VAL A 128 25.99 -0.09 31.20
N PRO A 129 26.67 -1.15 31.67
CA PRO A 129 27.50 -1.99 30.80
C PRO A 129 26.67 -2.55 29.62
N PRO A 130 27.21 -2.61 28.39
CA PRO A 130 26.53 -3.14 27.21
C PRO A 130 25.82 -4.49 27.44
N GLU A 131 26.51 -5.42 28.09
CA GLU A 131 26.04 -6.77 28.40
C GLU A 131 24.76 -6.77 29.27
N LYS A 132 24.59 -5.75 30.10
CA LYS A 132 23.45 -5.61 31.01
C LYS A 132 22.30 -4.82 30.40
N LEU A 133 22.47 -4.21 29.21
CA LEU A 133 21.44 -3.37 28.58
C LEU A 133 20.11 -4.12 28.42
N LYS A 134 20.14 -5.42 28.10
CA LYS A 134 18.94 -6.25 27.91
C LYS A 134 18.01 -6.27 29.14
N LEU A 135 18.53 -6.07 30.35
CA LEU A 135 17.74 -6.04 31.59
C LEU A 135 16.89 -4.76 31.74
N TYR A 136 17.23 -3.71 31.00
CA TYR A 136 16.61 -2.39 31.07
C TYR A 136 15.74 -2.08 29.85
N MET A 137 15.65 -3.03 28.90
CA MET A 137 14.89 -2.87 27.67
C MET A 137 13.39 -2.97 27.93
N ASN A 138 12.63 -1.97 27.49
CA ASN A 138 11.16 -1.99 27.49
C ASN A 138 10.59 -2.47 26.15
N LYS A 139 11.43 -2.50 25.11
CA LYS A 139 11.11 -2.88 23.73
C LYS A 139 12.07 -3.94 23.24
N LYS A 140 11.67 -4.74 22.25
CA LYS A 140 12.51 -5.77 21.60
C LYS A 140 12.66 -5.51 20.11
N ALA A 141 13.56 -6.24 19.46
CA ALA A 141 13.66 -6.22 18.00
C ALA A 141 12.31 -6.62 17.38
N GLY A 142 11.90 -5.90 16.33
CA GLY A 142 10.57 -5.98 15.71
C GLY A 142 9.52 -5.04 16.32
N ASP A 143 9.76 -4.45 17.48
CA ASP A 143 8.80 -3.51 18.07
C ASP A 143 8.90 -2.13 17.40
N MET A 144 7.74 -1.50 17.21
CA MET A 144 7.63 -0.09 16.82
C MET A 144 7.87 0.84 18.01
N VAL A 145 8.61 1.92 17.77
CA VAL A 145 8.87 3.00 18.72
C VAL A 145 8.52 4.36 18.11
N GLU A 146 7.94 5.22 18.94
CA GLU A 146 7.65 6.61 18.61
C GLU A 146 8.90 7.49 18.68
N LYS A 147 8.91 8.60 17.94
CA LYS A 147 9.90 9.67 18.17
C LYS A 147 9.76 10.17 19.61
N ASP A 148 10.89 10.27 20.31
CA ASP A 148 11.01 10.48 21.76
C ASP A 148 10.35 9.41 22.65
N GLY A 149 9.84 8.33 22.04
CA GLY A 149 9.30 7.16 22.71
C GLY A 149 10.40 6.36 23.43
N GLU A 150 10.02 5.71 24.51
CA GLU A 150 10.94 4.97 25.37
C GLU A 150 11.33 3.62 24.75
N ILE A 151 12.63 3.37 24.69
CA ILE A 151 13.19 2.09 24.24
C ILE A 151 13.62 1.25 25.44
N ALA A 152 14.28 1.90 26.41
CA ALA A 152 14.83 1.30 27.61
C ALA A 152 14.78 2.32 28.75
N SER A 153 14.65 1.86 29.98
CA SER A 153 14.65 2.72 31.16
C SER A 153 15.35 2.07 32.36
N LYS A 154 15.99 2.89 33.19
CA LYS A 154 16.76 2.45 34.35
C LYS A 154 16.32 3.24 35.58
N PRO A 155 15.90 2.58 36.68
CA PRO A 155 15.70 3.25 37.96
C PRO A 155 17.00 3.88 38.47
N VAL A 156 16.91 5.09 39.02
CA VAL A 156 18.02 5.80 39.67
C VAL A 156 17.67 6.15 41.11
N PHE A 157 18.69 6.44 41.93
CA PHE A 157 18.55 6.83 43.34
C PHE A 157 17.63 5.90 44.15
N ALA A 158 17.88 4.59 44.09
CA ALA A 158 17.07 3.56 44.76
C ALA A 158 15.56 3.60 44.43
N GLY A 159 15.19 4.11 43.24
CA GLY A 159 13.80 4.13 42.76
C GLY A 159 13.10 5.48 42.84
N LEU A 160 13.77 6.54 43.30
CA LEU A 160 13.20 7.91 43.33
C LEU A 160 13.19 8.62 41.96
N GLY A 161 13.62 7.95 40.89
CA GLY A 161 13.56 8.49 39.53
C GLY A 161 13.88 7.46 38.46
N MET A 162 13.70 7.85 37.19
CA MET A 162 13.95 7.01 36.03
C MET A 162 14.82 7.75 35.01
N GLU A 163 15.85 7.09 34.51
CA GLU A 163 16.56 7.49 33.30
C GLU A 163 15.99 6.75 32.09
N TYR A 164 15.98 7.40 30.92
CA TYR A 164 15.36 6.87 29.71
C TYR A 164 16.33 6.91 28.53
N CYS A 165 16.39 5.80 27.79
CA CYS A 165 16.86 5.81 26.42
C CYS A 165 15.66 5.95 25.49
N ARG A 166 15.56 7.10 24.82
CA ARG A 166 14.47 7.43 23.89
C ARG A 166 14.92 7.32 22.43
N SER A 167 13.96 6.98 21.56
CA SER A 167 14.18 6.92 20.12
C SER A 167 14.23 8.32 19.52
N PRO A 168 15.20 8.65 18.66
CA PRO A 168 15.26 9.93 17.95
C PRO A 168 14.30 10.00 16.76
N ILE A 169 13.76 8.86 16.31
CA ILE A 169 12.85 8.76 15.15
C ILE A 169 11.66 7.84 15.47
N PHE A 170 10.59 7.95 14.70
CA PHE A 170 9.60 6.89 14.61
C PHE A 170 10.16 5.75 13.74
N GLY A 171 10.09 4.51 14.21
CA GLY A 171 10.57 3.37 13.45
C GLY A 171 10.49 2.03 14.17
N GLU A 172 10.97 1.00 13.49
CA GLU A 172 11.10 -0.35 14.01
C GLU A 172 12.49 -0.57 14.58
N ILE A 173 12.59 -1.25 15.73
CA ILE A 173 13.87 -1.71 16.25
C ILE A 173 14.35 -2.89 15.39
N VAL A 174 15.31 -2.65 14.51
CA VAL A 174 15.86 -3.68 13.60
C VAL A 174 16.80 -4.61 14.35
N SER A 175 17.64 -4.06 15.24
CA SER A 175 18.61 -4.87 15.99
C SER A 175 19.02 -4.21 17.30
N ILE A 176 19.40 -5.06 18.26
CA ILE A 176 19.99 -4.68 19.54
C ILE A 176 21.35 -5.34 19.61
N ASN A 177 22.42 -4.54 19.60
CA ASN A 177 23.78 -5.03 19.72
C ASN A 177 24.19 -4.98 21.20
N SER A 178 24.22 -6.15 21.85
CA SER A 178 24.56 -6.28 23.28
C SER A 178 26.05 -6.10 23.58
N GLU A 179 26.94 -6.23 22.59
CA GLU A 179 28.39 -6.00 22.76
C GLU A 179 28.71 -4.50 22.84
N LYS A 180 28.06 -3.71 22.00
CA LYS A 180 28.25 -2.24 21.92
C LYS A 180 27.21 -1.46 22.72
N GLY A 181 26.12 -2.12 23.14
CA GLY A 181 25.01 -1.51 23.86
C GLY A 181 24.23 -0.52 22.99
N THR A 182 24.18 -0.77 21.69
CA THR A 182 23.57 0.10 20.68
C THR A 182 22.32 -0.53 20.08
N ILE A 183 21.34 0.29 19.74
CA ILE A 183 20.06 -0.11 19.15
C ILE A 183 19.95 0.55 17.79
N THR A 184 19.63 -0.25 16.77
CA THR A 184 19.42 0.24 15.41
C THR A 184 17.92 0.35 15.16
N ILE A 185 17.48 1.54 14.78
CA ILE A 185 16.07 1.86 14.52
C ILE A 185 15.96 2.31 13.07
N LYS A 186 15.00 1.77 12.33
CA LYS A 186 14.79 2.12 10.93
C LYS A 186 13.33 2.47 10.71
N ARG A 187 13.07 3.55 9.97
CA ARG A 187 11.69 3.87 9.58
C ARG A 187 11.17 2.82 8.61
N PRO A 188 9.94 2.30 8.78
CA PRO A 188 9.34 1.45 7.76
C PRO A 188 9.11 2.28 6.49
N VAL A 189 9.68 1.81 5.38
CA VAL A 189 9.52 2.43 4.07
C VAL A 189 8.82 1.41 3.18
N GLU A 190 7.70 1.82 2.60
CA GLU A 190 7.01 1.02 1.61
C GLU A 190 7.35 1.55 0.21
N GLU A 191 8.18 0.81 -0.52
CA GLU A 191 8.46 1.08 -1.92
C GLU A 191 7.46 0.32 -2.79
N ARG A 192 6.87 1.01 -3.76
CA ARG A 192 6.05 0.37 -4.79
C ARG A 192 6.48 0.82 -6.17
N LYS A 193 6.56 -0.14 -7.08
CA LYS A 193 6.76 0.07 -8.50
C LYS A 193 5.46 -0.28 -9.21
N LEU A 194 5.10 0.55 -10.17
CA LEU A 194 3.92 0.39 -11.02
C LEU A 194 4.39 0.10 -12.43
N ASP A 195 4.04 -1.07 -12.94
CA ASP A 195 4.30 -1.46 -14.31
C ASP A 195 3.19 -0.97 -15.28
N ALA A 196 3.47 -1.09 -16.57
CA ALA A 196 2.52 -0.76 -17.63
C ALA A 196 1.36 -1.75 -17.73
N PHE A 197 1.54 -2.99 -17.26
CA PHE A 197 0.65 -4.15 -17.32
C PHE A 197 0.32 -4.65 -18.74
N ILE A 198 0.18 -3.76 -19.72
CA ILE A 198 -0.04 -4.08 -21.12
C ILE A 198 1.10 -3.53 -21.97
N LYS A 199 1.39 -4.21 -23.08
CA LYS A 199 2.19 -3.63 -24.18
C LYS A 199 1.38 -2.48 -24.79
N GLY A 200 2.02 -1.37 -25.12
CA GLY A 200 1.31 -0.25 -25.75
C GLY A 200 2.14 1.03 -25.87
N VAL A 201 1.43 2.14 -26.04
CA VAL A 201 1.99 3.50 -26.09
C VAL A 201 1.38 4.35 -24.97
N VAL A 202 2.20 5.17 -24.32
CA VAL A 202 1.74 6.12 -23.31
C VAL A 202 1.01 7.27 -24.01
N THR A 203 -0.29 7.41 -23.77
CA THR A 203 -1.13 8.47 -24.38
C THR A 203 -1.47 9.61 -23.43
N GLY A 204 -1.18 9.46 -22.14
CA GLY A 204 -1.39 10.52 -21.15
C GLY A 204 -0.62 10.32 -19.87
N ILE A 205 -0.20 11.40 -19.23
CA ILE A 205 0.46 11.39 -17.91
C ILE A 205 -0.53 11.79 -16.81
N ILE A 206 -0.48 11.07 -15.69
CA ILE A 206 -1.20 11.40 -14.47
C ILE A 206 -0.15 11.96 -13.51
N PRO A 207 -0.14 13.29 -13.26
CA PRO A 207 0.93 13.95 -12.50
C PRO A 207 1.21 13.24 -11.18
N LYS A 208 2.49 12.96 -10.92
CA LYS A 208 3.01 12.26 -9.74
C LYS A 208 2.45 10.85 -9.48
N ARG A 209 1.54 10.32 -10.30
CA ARG A 209 0.81 9.10 -9.95
C ARG A 209 0.84 8.01 -11.01
N GLY A 210 1.06 8.32 -12.29
CA GLY A 210 1.18 7.27 -13.31
C GLY A 210 0.89 7.74 -14.71
N ALA A 211 0.30 6.87 -15.53
CA ALA A 211 0.10 7.10 -16.95
C ALA A 211 -1.11 6.32 -17.50
N ILE A 212 -1.57 6.71 -18.69
CA ILE A 212 -2.55 5.98 -19.50
C ILE A 212 -1.80 5.26 -20.61
N ILE A 213 -1.95 3.94 -20.66
CA ILE A 213 -1.36 3.10 -21.69
C ILE A 213 -2.45 2.70 -22.68
N GLU A 214 -2.21 2.93 -23.97
CA GLU A 214 -3.11 2.55 -25.06
C GLU A 214 -2.49 1.43 -25.89
N THR A 215 -3.31 0.44 -26.25
CA THR A 215 -2.96 -0.60 -27.22
C THR A 215 -4.12 -0.87 -28.15
N GLU A 216 -3.83 -1.33 -29.36
CA GLU A 216 -4.81 -1.99 -30.22
C GLU A 216 -4.81 -3.48 -29.90
N GLY A 217 -5.98 -4.11 -29.89
CA GLY A 217 -6.08 -5.52 -29.55
C GLY A 217 -7.51 -6.02 -29.36
N GLU A 218 -7.61 -7.21 -28.75
CA GLU A 218 -8.85 -7.75 -28.22
C GLU A 218 -8.87 -7.74 -26.70
N MET A 219 -10.04 -7.47 -26.14
CA MET A 219 -10.30 -7.54 -24.71
C MET A 219 -11.45 -8.52 -24.47
N ILE A 220 -11.20 -9.53 -23.66
CA ILE A 220 -12.15 -10.57 -23.30
C ILE A 220 -12.38 -10.48 -21.79
N ASN A 221 -13.64 -10.50 -21.36
CA ASN A 221 -13.98 -10.47 -19.94
C ASN A 221 -14.33 -11.87 -19.44
N GLY A 222 -13.79 -12.23 -18.28
CA GLY A 222 -14.24 -13.38 -17.52
C GLY A 222 -15.51 -13.06 -16.73
N VAL A 223 -16.20 -14.10 -16.27
CA VAL A 223 -17.35 -13.97 -15.38
C VAL A 223 -16.89 -13.73 -13.95
N PHE A 224 -15.85 -14.46 -13.52
CA PHE A 224 -15.29 -14.41 -12.18
C PHE A 224 -13.82 -14.82 -12.22
N GLY A 225 -13.01 -14.44 -11.25
CA GLY A 225 -11.59 -14.77 -11.23
C GLY A 225 -10.93 -14.53 -9.88
N PHE A 226 -9.72 -15.04 -9.76
CA PHE A 226 -8.89 -15.02 -8.56
C PHE A 226 -7.47 -14.61 -8.92
N GLY A 227 -6.78 -13.94 -8.01
CA GLY A 227 -5.42 -13.48 -8.26
C GLY A 227 -5.37 -12.20 -9.10
N GLY A 228 -4.18 -11.60 -9.10
CA GLY A 228 -3.93 -10.26 -9.61
C GLY A 228 -3.60 -10.19 -11.08
N GLU A 229 -2.86 -9.14 -11.42
CA GLU A 229 -2.31 -8.90 -12.74
C GLU A 229 -1.14 -9.84 -13.03
N LYS A 230 -1.17 -10.49 -14.21
CA LYS A 230 -0.08 -11.27 -14.77
C LYS A 230 0.01 -11.03 -16.28
N HIS A 231 1.18 -11.27 -16.85
CA HIS A 231 1.36 -11.27 -18.31
C HIS A 231 2.32 -12.39 -18.73
N GLY A 232 2.14 -12.87 -19.95
CA GLY A 232 2.94 -13.96 -20.50
C GLY A 232 2.38 -14.49 -21.81
N ASN A 233 3.09 -15.43 -22.42
CA ASN A 233 2.63 -16.06 -23.65
C ASN A 233 1.48 -17.02 -23.38
N LEU A 234 0.40 -16.90 -24.15
CA LEU A 234 -0.73 -17.82 -24.11
C LEU A 234 -0.28 -19.20 -24.60
N GLY A 235 -0.67 -20.25 -23.87
CA GLY A 235 -0.26 -21.64 -24.13
C GLY A 235 1.02 -22.08 -23.42
N ASP A 236 1.78 -21.15 -22.82
CA ASP A 236 3.02 -21.44 -22.09
C ASP A 236 2.96 -20.86 -20.66
N ASP A 237 3.13 -19.54 -20.53
CA ASP A 237 3.01 -18.84 -19.24
C ASP A 237 1.57 -18.83 -18.70
N ILE A 238 0.58 -18.75 -19.60
CA ILE A 238 -0.84 -18.70 -19.28
C ILE A 238 -1.54 -19.78 -20.07
N ILE A 239 -2.12 -20.75 -19.36
CA ILE A 239 -2.74 -21.92 -19.98
C ILE A 239 -4.25 -21.77 -20.08
N ILE A 240 -4.84 -22.51 -21.01
CA ILE A 240 -6.29 -22.60 -21.19
C ILE A 240 -6.72 -24.05 -20.96
N LEU A 241 -7.80 -24.21 -20.20
CA LEU A 241 -8.47 -25.50 -20.01
C LEU A 241 -9.83 -25.47 -20.69
N ASP A 242 -10.16 -26.55 -21.38
CA ASP A 242 -11.48 -26.73 -22.01
C ASP A 242 -12.54 -27.23 -21.02
N SER A 243 -12.10 -27.84 -19.92
CA SER A 243 -12.97 -28.34 -18.85
C SER A 243 -12.72 -27.61 -17.53
N ALA A 244 -13.63 -27.83 -16.58
CA ALA A 244 -13.53 -27.29 -15.24
C ALA A 244 -12.16 -27.58 -14.60
N LEU A 245 -11.54 -26.55 -14.04
CA LEU A 245 -10.28 -26.69 -13.32
C LEU A 245 -10.53 -27.47 -12.02
N ARG A 246 -9.88 -28.62 -11.90
CA ARG A 246 -9.86 -29.49 -10.72
C ARG A 246 -8.65 -29.24 -9.84
N ARG A 247 -8.71 -29.69 -8.58
CA ARG A 247 -7.66 -29.40 -7.60
C ARG A 247 -6.32 -30.05 -7.95
N ASP A 248 -6.32 -31.29 -8.41
CA ASP A 248 -5.13 -32.01 -8.88
C ASP A 248 -4.45 -31.25 -10.03
N THR A 249 -5.22 -30.89 -11.06
CA THR A 249 -4.73 -30.09 -12.19
C THR A 249 -4.18 -28.74 -11.74
N PHE A 250 -4.82 -28.08 -10.79
CA PHE A 250 -4.32 -26.82 -10.25
C PHE A 250 -2.95 -26.98 -9.58
N GLU A 251 -2.77 -27.98 -8.73
CA GLU A 251 -1.48 -28.24 -8.07
C GLU A 251 -0.40 -28.65 -9.08
N ASP A 252 -0.76 -29.33 -10.16
CA ASP A 252 0.18 -29.68 -11.23
C ASP A 252 0.74 -28.46 -11.95
N TYR A 253 -0.06 -27.40 -12.13
CA TYR A 253 0.35 -26.16 -12.79
C TYR A 253 0.91 -25.10 -11.83
N LYS A 254 0.60 -25.21 -10.55
CA LYS A 254 1.02 -24.25 -9.53
C LYS A 254 2.55 -24.12 -9.49
N GLY A 255 3.04 -22.88 -9.57
CA GLY A 255 4.46 -22.58 -9.63
C GLY A 255 5.14 -22.82 -10.99
N LYS A 256 4.41 -23.39 -11.97
CA LYS A 256 4.90 -23.57 -13.35
C LYS A 256 4.32 -22.52 -14.31
N VAL A 257 3.07 -22.11 -14.10
CA VAL A 257 2.38 -21.11 -14.91
C VAL A 257 2.07 -19.86 -14.09
N LYS A 258 1.87 -18.74 -14.78
CA LYS A 258 1.43 -17.46 -14.18
C LYS A 258 -0.09 -17.37 -14.12
N GLY A 259 -0.81 -18.04 -15.00
CA GLY A 259 -2.27 -18.00 -14.99
C GLY A 259 -2.96 -19.17 -15.70
N ILE A 260 -4.25 -19.32 -15.38
CA ILE A 260 -5.13 -20.36 -15.90
C ILE A 260 -6.45 -19.72 -16.32
N ILE A 261 -6.82 -19.88 -17.58
CA ILE A 261 -8.14 -19.54 -18.10
C ILE A 261 -8.93 -20.84 -18.23
N THR A 262 -10.08 -20.93 -17.57
CA THR A 262 -10.88 -22.17 -17.50
C THR A 262 -12.37 -21.82 -17.58
N PRO A 263 -13.25 -22.71 -18.06
CA PRO A 263 -14.70 -22.44 -18.01
C PRO A 263 -15.19 -22.24 -16.58
N SER A 264 -14.76 -23.08 -15.64
CA SER A 264 -15.29 -23.07 -14.28
C SER A 264 -14.40 -23.77 -13.27
N ILE A 265 -14.74 -23.62 -12.00
CA ILE A 265 -14.21 -24.44 -10.90
C ILE A 265 -15.35 -25.03 -10.09
N ASN A 266 -15.11 -26.17 -9.44
CA ASN A 266 -15.97 -26.66 -8.39
C ASN A 266 -15.67 -25.93 -7.07
N LEU A 267 -16.65 -25.17 -6.57
CA LEU A 267 -16.52 -24.38 -5.34
C LEU A 267 -16.08 -25.20 -4.12
N PHE A 268 -16.50 -26.46 -4.03
CA PHE A 268 -16.18 -27.31 -2.88
C PHE A 268 -14.70 -27.70 -2.85
N GLU A 269 -14.05 -27.86 -4.01
CA GLU A 269 -12.63 -28.23 -4.13
C GLU A 269 -11.67 -27.07 -3.84
N PHE A 270 -12.14 -25.84 -4.00
CA PHE A 270 -11.33 -24.62 -3.83
C PHE A 270 -11.78 -23.78 -2.62
N LYS A 271 -12.60 -24.35 -1.74
CA LYS A 271 -13.13 -23.63 -0.57
C LYS A 271 -12.03 -23.20 0.40
N ASP A 272 -11.00 -24.02 0.55
CA ASP A 272 -9.81 -23.74 1.36
C ASP A 272 -8.99 -22.56 0.82
N LEU A 273 -8.88 -22.44 -0.51
CA LEU A 273 -8.12 -21.39 -1.17
C LEU A 273 -8.92 -20.10 -1.32
N PHE A 274 -10.16 -20.19 -1.80
CA PHE A 274 -10.91 -19.04 -2.29
C PHE A 274 -12.25 -18.82 -1.57
N GLY A 275 -12.66 -19.71 -0.65
CA GLY A 275 -13.99 -19.66 -0.03
C GLY A 275 -14.32 -18.33 0.63
N ASN A 276 -13.33 -17.70 1.28
CA ASN A 276 -13.49 -16.39 1.91
C ASN A 276 -13.68 -15.25 0.90
N GLU A 277 -12.95 -15.28 -0.21
CA GLU A 277 -13.04 -14.26 -1.25
C GLU A 277 -14.37 -14.34 -1.99
N ILE A 278 -14.82 -15.56 -2.27
CA ILE A 278 -16.10 -15.84 -2.92
C ILE A 278 -17.26 -15.37 -2.03
N ALA A 279 -17.23 -15.68 -0.73
CA ALA A 279 -18.25 -15.22 0.21
C ALA A 279 -18.33 -13.69 0.31
N LYS A 280 -17.19 -12.99 0.17
CA LYS A 280 -17.13 -11.53 0.17
C LYS A 280 -17.50 -10.91 -1.18
N GLY A 281 -17.39 -11.67 -2.26
CA GLY A 281 -17.58 -11.19 -3.63
C GLY A 281 -16.50 -10.21 -4.09
N ILE A 282 -15.33 -10.24 -3.44
CA ILE A 282 -14.17 -9.40 -3.76
C ILE A 282 -12.95 -10.31 -3.71
N THR A 283 -12.26 -10.44 -4.83
CA THR A 283 -11.01 -11.22 -4.93
C THR A 283 -9.79 -10.30 -4.93
N LYS A 284 -8.69 -10.80 -4.39
CA LYS A 284 -7.43 -10.04 -4.25
C LYS A 284 -6.31 -10.70 -5.03
N ASP A 285 -5.14 -10.08 -5.01
CA ASP A 285 -3.91 -10.80 -5.33
C ASP A 285 -3.82 -12.00 -4.39
N ASN A 286 -3.62 -13.19 -4.94
CA ASN A 286 -3.64 -14.43 -4.18
C ASN A 286 -2.22 -14.87 -3.82
N ASP A 287 -2.09 -15.52 -2.67
CA ASP A 287 -0.80 -16.07 -2.22
C ASP A 287 -0.38 -17.30 -3.03
N THR A 288 -1.26 -17.81 -3.91
CA THR A 288 -0.97 -19.00 -4.73
C THR A 288 -0.02 -18.70 -5.88
N GLY A 289 0.15 -17.42 -6.25
CA GLY A 289 1.02 -16.99 -7.35
C GLY A 289 0.44 -17.18 -8.75
N VAL A 290 -0.76 -17.75 -8.88
CA VAL A 290 -1.43 -18.09 -10.15
C VAL A 290 -2.75 -17.33 -10.27
N THR A 291 -2.90 -16.55 -11.34
CA THR A 291 -4.17 -15.87 -11.66
C THR A 291 -5.13 -16.83 -12.37
N ILE A 292 -6.35 -16.95 -11.88
CA ILE A 292 -7.38 -17.84 -12.45
C ILE A 292 -8.53 -16.99 -12.99
N ILE A 293 -8.94 -17.23 -14.24
CA ILE A 293 -10.10 -16.58 -14.85
C ILE A 293 -11.11 -17.64 -15.25
N LEU A 294 -12.34 -17.49 -14.75
CA LEU A 294 -13.49 -18.33 -15.07
C LEU A 294 -14.31 -17.68 -16.18
N MET A 295 -14.46 -18.39 -17.28
CA MET A 295 -15.22 -17.89 -18.44
C MET A 295 -16.73 -18.10 -18.29
N ASN A 296 -17.15 -19.17 -17.60
CA ASN A 296 -18.56 -19.59 -17.49
C ASN A 296 -19.08 -19.64 -16.03
N GLY A 297 -18.20 -19.42 -15.04
CA GLY A 297 -18.60 -19.33 -13.62
C GLY A 297 -18.21 -20.56 -12.81
N PHE A 298 -19.15 -21.18 -12.08
CA PHE A 298 -18.87 -22.25 -11.12
C PHE A 298 -19.62 -23.54 -11.47
N GLY A 299 -19.04 -24.69 -11.13
CA GLY A 299 -19.55 -26.02 -11.42
C GLY A 299 -18.65 -26.82 -12.37
N GLU A 300 -19.18 -27.91 -12.92
CA GLU A 300 -18.53 -28.72 -13.95
C GLU A 300 -19.07 -28.25 -15.32
N LEU A 301 -18.36 -27.32 -15.96
CA LEU A 301 -18.73 -26.74 -17.24
C LEU A 301 -17.61 -26.94 -18.26
N GLU A 302 -17.98 -26.92 -19.54
CA GLU A 302 -17.05 -26.91 -20.67
C GLU A 302 -16.93 -25.49 -21.25
N MET A 303 -15.81 -25.20 -21.92
CA MET A 303 -15.58 -23.92 -22.58
C MET A 303 -16.53 -23.76 -23.77
N ASP A 304 -17.04 -22.54 -23.98
CA ASP A 304 -17.77 -22.25 -25.21
C ASP A 304 -16.84 -22.41 -26.43
N LYS A 305 -17.26 -23.20 -27.42
CA LYS A 305 -16.43 -23.52 -28.61
C LYS A 305 -15.96 -22.30 -29.39
N LYS A 306 -16.75 -21.21 -29.40
CA LYS A 306 -16.35 -19.96 -30.07
C LYS A 306 -15.26 -19.25 -29.27
N ILE A 307 -15.33 -19.26 -27.95
CA ILE A 307 -14.30 -18.71 -27.06
C ILE A 307 -13.02 -19.52 -27.19
N LEU A 308 -13.10 -20.85 -27.16
CA LEU A 308 -11.94 -21.73 -27.32
C LEU A 308 -11.23 -21.48 -28.64
N LYS A 309 -11.98 -21.43 -29.75
CA LYS A 309 -11.43 -21.12 -31.08
C LYS A 309 -10.71 -19.76 -31.12
N LYS A 310 -11.27 -18.73 -30.49
CA LYS A 310 -10.59 -17.43 -30.38
C LYS A 310 -9.25 -17.53 -29.65
N PHE A 311 -9.20 -18.29 -28.57
CA PHE A 311 -7.94 -18.47 -27.84
C PHE A 311 -6.90 -19.27 -28.64
N GLU A 312 -7.33 -20.24 -29.44
CA GLU A 312 -6.44 -20.95 -30.37
C GLU A 312 -5.80 -19.99 -31.39
N GLU A 313 -6.56 -19.01 -31.90
CA GLU A 313 -6.05 -17.95 -32.79
C GLU A 313 -4.99 -17.06 -32.12
N PHE A 314 -5.00 -16.96 -30.79
CA PHE A 314 -4.04 -16.17 -30.00
C PHE A 314 -2.92 -16.99 -29.37
N ASN A 315 -2.83 -18.28 -29.65
CA ASN A 315 -1.82 -19.15 -29.05
C ASN A 315 -0.40 -18.66 -29.35
N GLY A 316 0.45 -18.60 -28.33
CA GLY A 316 1.81 -18.05 -28.39
C GLY A 316 1.90 -16.52 -28.35
N MET A 317 0.79 -15.79 -28.41
CA MET A 317 0.80 -14.33 -28.27
C MET A 317 1.01 -13.91 -26.81
N LEU A 318 1.68 -12.77 -26.63
CA LEU A 318 1.82 -12.13 -25.32
C LEU A 318 0.47 -11.55 -24.89
N ILE A 319 -0.07 -12.02 -23.77
CA ILE A 319 -1.33 -11.53 -23.21
C ILE A 319 -1.12 -10.98 -21.79
N SER A 320 -2.07 -10.15 -21.36
CA SER A 320 -2.15 -9.64 -19.99
C SER A 320 -3.49 -10.03 -19.38
N ILE A 321 -3.47 -10.58 -18.17
CA ILE A 321 -4.65 -11.05 -17.44
C ILE A 321 -4.76 -10.38 -16.08
N ASP A 322 -5.97 -10.07 -15.64
CA ASP A 322 -6.28 -9.64 -14.27
C ASP A 322 -7.47 -10.46 -13.77
N GLY A 323 -7.24 -11.28 -12.74
CA GLY A 323 -8.28 -12.14 -12.17
C GLY A 323 -9.21 -11.40 -11.19
N ARG A 324 -8.86 -10.19 -10.76
CA ARG A 324 -9.57 -9.52 -9.65
C ARG A 324 -11.00 -9.22 -10.02
N THR A 325 -11.91 -9.69 -9.17
CA THR A 325 -13.35 -9.58 -9.31
C THR A 325 -13.93 -8.81 -8.15
N GLN A 326 -14.85 -7.89 -8.43
CA GLN A 326 -15.64 -7.16 -7.45
C GLN A 326 -17.09 -7.11 -7.92
N ILE A 327 -18.01 -7.71 -7.17
CA ILE A 327 -19.42 -7.85 -7.61
C ILE A 327 -20.35 -6.72 -7.10
N ARG A 328 -19.90 -5.91 -6.15
CA ARG A 328 -20.69 -4.82 -5.52
C ARG A 328 -20.32 -3.45 -6.11
N ALA A 329 -20.50 -2.36 -5.35
CA ALA A 329 -20.13 -1.01 -5.78
C ALA A 329 -18.69 -0.96 -6.32
N GLY A 330 -18.48 -0.32 -7.47
CA GLY A 330 -17.21 -0.38 -8.19
C GLY A 330 -16.95 -1.73 -8.85
N ALA A 331 -17.98 -2.29 -9.53
CA ALA A 331 -17.91 -3.62 -10.11
C ALA A 331 -16.71 -3.77 -11.06
N LYS A 332 -15.93 -4.83 -10.86
CA LYS A 332 -14.77 -5.18 -11.67
C LYS A 332 -14.89 -6.62 -12.11
N ARG A 333 -14.76 -6.85 -13.42
CA ARG A 333 -14.69 -8.18 -14.00
C ARG A 333 -13.22 -8.55 -14.24
N PRO A 334 -12.90 -9.86 -14.24
CA PRO A 334 -11.62 -10.31 -14.76
C PRO A 334 -11.48 -9.95 -16.23
N GLU A 335 -10.26 -9.67 -16.64
CA GLU A 335 -9.97 -9.18 -17.98
C GLU A 335 -8.79 -9.96 -18.57
N ILE A 336 -8.89 -10.24 -19.86
CA ILE A 336 -7.84 -10.83 -20.70
C ILE A 336 -7.63 -9.87 -21.86
N ILE A 337 -6.41 -9.39 -22.03
CA ILE A 337 -6.04 -8.42 -23.05
C ILE A 337 -5.01 -9.05 -23.96
N VAL A 338 -5.30 -9.06 -25.26
CA VAL A 338 -4.43 -9.55 -26.31
C VAL A 338 -4.03 -8.34 -27.18
N PRO A 339 -2.86 -7.73 -26.94
CA PRO A 339 -2.31 -6.69 -27.81
C PRO A 339 -1.99 -7.27 -29.20
N LEU A 340 -2.47 -6.64 -30.26
CA LEU A 340 -2.27 -7.07 -31.65
C LEU A 340 -1.28 -6.17 -32.41
#